data_AF-A0A3G1GMC7-F1
#
_entry.id   AF-A0A3G1GMC7-F1
#
_cell.length_a   1.000
_cell.length_b   1.000
_cell.length_c   1.000
_cell.angle_alpha   90.00
_cell.angle_beta   90.00
_cell.angle_gamma   90.00
#
_symmetry.space_group_name_H-M   'P 1'
#
loop_
_entity.id
_entity.type
_entity.pdbx_description
1 polymer ?
#
loop_
_entity_poly.entity_id
_entity_poly.type
_entity_poly.pdbx_seq_one_letter_code
_entity_poly.pdbx_strand_id
1 'polypeptide(L)'
;LATVTVCLTLTAKRMAKKNCLVRNLEAVETLGSTSTICSDKTGTLTQNRMTVAHMWFDNQIADADTTEDQSGASYDKSNPTWLSLARVAALCNRAAFKADQEGVPILKRETSGDASESALLKCVELSLGGVTAMRAKNEKVAEIPFNSTNKYQLSIHIQEDPNDQRYLLVMKGAPERILDRCTTIMLEGKEAPMDDDMREAFNNAYLEL
;
A
#
# COMPACT_ATOMS: atom_id res chain seq x y z
N LEU A 1 -30.03 44.66 -0.90
CA LEU A 1 -29.01 44.25 0.08
C LEU A 1 -29.48 43.05 0.89
N ALA A 2 -30.52 43.14 1.74
CA ALA A 2 -31.00 41.99 2.52
C ALA A 2 -31.45 40.78 1.68
N THR A 3 -32.10 40.99 0.53
CA THR A 3 -32.55 39.91 -0.38
C THR A 3 -31.39 39.10 -0.96
N VAL A 4 -30.32 39.76 -1.42
CA VAL A 4 -29.11 39.10 -1.95
C VAL A 4 -28.42 38.28 -0.86
N THR A 5 -28.28 38.86 0.34
CA THR A 5 -27.71 38.16 1.50
C THR A 5 -28.54 36.93 1.88
N VAL A 6 -29.87 37.02 1.88
CA VAL A 6 -30.76 35.87 2.15
C VAL A 6 -30.59 34.78 1.08
N CYS A 7 -30.55 35.15 -0.21
CA CYS A 7 -30.31 34.19 -1.30
C CYS A 7 -28.97 33.45 -1.15
N LEU A 8 -27.87 34.20 -0.92
CA LEU A 8 -26.55 33.60 -0.71
C LEU A 8 -26.52 32.71 0.54
N THR A 9 -27.19 33.13 1.62
CA THR A 9 -27.27 32.35 2.86
C THR A 9 -28.03 31.04 2.68
N LEU A 10 -29.14 31.05 1.93
CA LEU A 10 -29.88 29.83 1.60
C LEU A 10 -29.03 28.86 0.78
N THR A 11 -28.25 29.37 -0.18
CA THR A 11 -27.34 28.55 -1.00
C THR A 11 -26.18 28.01 -0.17
N ALA A 12 -25.54 28.83 0.67
CA ALA A 12 -24.50 28.40 1.61
C ALA A 12 -25.03 27.31 2.55
N LYS A 13 -26.27 27.43 3.05
CA LYS A 13 -26.92 26.39 3.86
C LYS A 13 -27.14 25.09 3.09
N ARG A 14 -27.47 25.15 1.79
CA ARG A 14 -27.58 23.96 0.91
C ARG A 14 -26.21 23.31 0.67
N MET A 15 -25.16 24.09 0.48
CA MET A 15 -23.78 23.60 0.34
C MET A 15 -23.29 22.93 1.63
N ALA A 16 -23.58 23.54 2.79
CA ALA A 16 -23.22 22.97 4.09
C ALA A 16 -23.89 21.61 4.34
N LYS A 17 -25.14 21.39 3.88
CA LYS A 17 -25.80 20.07 3.92
C LYS A 17 -25.08 18.99 3.09
N LYS A 18 -24.19 19.38 2.17
CA LYS A 18 -23.33 18.49 1.38
C LYS A 18 -21.87 18.53 1.83
N ASN A 19 -21.62 18.89 3.10
CA ASN A 19 -20.28 19.00 3.69
C ASN A 19 -19.35 20.05 3.03
N CYS A 20 -19.91 21.03 2.31
CA CYS A 20 -19.16 22.17 1.78
C CYS A 20 -19.42 23.41 2.63
N LEU A 21 -18.51 23.71 3.56
CA LEU A 21 -18.62 24.85 4.47
C LEU A 21 -18.15 26.14 3.78
N VAL A 22 -19.04 27.12 3.70
CA VAL A 22 -18.73 28.45 3.15
C VAL A 22 -18.47 29.43 4.29
N ARG A 23 -17.24 29.96 4.37
CA ARG A 23 -16.86 30.97 5.39
C ARG A 23 -17.17 32.40 4.96
N ASN A 24 -17.03 32.71 3.68
CA ASN A 24 -17.41 34.00 3.09
C ASN A 24 -18.59 33.78 2.12
N LEU A 25 -19.73 34.45 2.36
CA LEU A 25 -20.95 34.32 1.56
C LEU A 25 -20.73 34.67 0.07
N GLU A 26 -19.79 35.56 -0.24
CA GLU A 26 -19.44 35.93 -1.62
C GLU A 26 -18.81 34.76 -2.39
N ALA A 27 -18.13 33.85 -1.69
CA ALA A 27 -17.46 32.70 -2.31
C ALA A 27 -18.45 31.72 -2.99
N VAL A 28 -19.72 31.75 -2.60
CA VAL A 28 -20.78 30.94 -3.23
C VAL A 28 -20.91 31.27 -4.71
N GLU A 29 -20.85 32.56 -5.06
CA GLU A 29 -20.94 33.01 -6.44
C GLU A 29 -19.60 32.84 -7.16
N THR A 30 -18.48 33.17 -6.49
CA THR A 30 -17.14 33.09 -7.08
C THR A 30 -16.83 31.72 -7.68
N LEU A 31 -17.26 30.64 -7.02
CA LEU A 31 -17.07 29.28 -7.56
C LEU A 31 -17.81 29.04 -8.88
N GLY A 32 -19.00 29.64 -9.05
CA GLY A 32 -19.78 29.55 -10.30
C GLY A 32 -19.18 30.38 -11.44
N SER A 33 -18.47 31.45 -11.11
CA SER A 33 -17.80 32.35 -12.06
C SER A 33 -16.34 31.97 -12.35
N THR A 34 -15.85 30.87 -11.75
CA THR A 34 -14.45 30.44 -11.87
C THR A 34 -14.17 29.86 -13.26
N SER A 35 -13.15 30.38 -13.95
CA SER A 35 -12.69 29.88 -15.25
C SER A 35 -11.46 28.99 -15.19
N THR A 36 -10.67 29.07 -14.10
CA THR A 36 -9.45 28.29 -13.90
C THR A 36 -9.37 27.81 -12.46
N ILE A 37 -9.09 26.52 -12.26
CA ILE A 37 -8.86 25.91 -10.94
C ILE A 37 -7.38 25.59 -10.80
N CYS A 38 -6.72 26.26 -9.85
CA CYS A 38 -5.37 25.90 -9.42
C CYS A 38 -5.51 24.97 -8.21
N SER A 39 -5.18 23.69 -8.36
CA SER A 39 -5.24 22.72 -7.28
C SER A 39 -3.84 22.32 -6.81
N ASP A 40 -3.68 22.16 -5.50
CA ASP A 40 -2.57 21.39 -4.97
C ASP A 40 -2.76 19.90 -5.26
N LYS A 41 -1.66 19.13 -5.32
CA LYS A 41 -1.69 17.67 -5.53
C LYS A 41 -1.88 16.91 -4.22
N THR A 42 -1.07 17.23 -3.22
CA THR A 42 -0.95 16.38 -2.03
C THR A 42 -2.03 16.74 -1.01
N GLY A 43 -2.90 15.80 -0.66
CA GLY A 43 -4.02 16.05 0.26
C GLY A 43 -5.22 16.79 -0.35
N THR A 44 -5.17 17.12 -1.65
CA THR A 44 -6.30 17.66 -2.40
C THR A 44 -6.69 16.72 -3.55
N LEU A 45 -5.79 16.50 -4.53
CA LEU A 45 -6.04 15.51 -5.60
C LEU A 45 -5.71 14.08 -5.15
N THR A 46 -4.73 13.94 -4.25
CA THR A 46 -4.28 12.65 -3.71
C THR A 46 -4.61 12.55 -2.22
N GLN A 47 -4.73 11.32 -1.72
CA GLN A 47 -5.12 11.03 -0.33
C GLN A 47 -4.03 11.35 0.72
N ASN A 48 -2.88 11.92 0.31
CA ASN A 48 -1.70 12.14 1.15
C ASN A 48 -1.29 10.89 1.96
N ARG A 49 -1.39 9.72 1.32
CA ARG A 49 -1.09 8.42 1.93
C ARG A 49 -0.44 7.51 0.89
N MET A 50 0.75 7.00 1.21
CA MET A 50 1.37 5.95 0.41
C MET A 50 0.49 4.70 0.45
N THR A 51 0.17 4.18 -0.73
CA THR A 51 -0.69 3.01 -0.94
C THR A 51 -0.05 2.16 -2.04
N VAL A 52 -0.08 0.84 -1.90
CA VAL A 52 0.42 -0.06 -2.94
C VAL A 52 -0.44 0.11 -4.19
N ALA A 53 0.18 0.35 -5.34
CA ALA A 53 -0.50 0.61 -6.60
C ALA A 53 -0.42 -0.59 -7.55
N HIS A 54 0.77 -1.15 -7.74
CA HIS A 54 1.01 -2.28 -8.63
C HIS A 54 1.91 -3.29 -7.95
N MET A 55 1.80 -4.55 -8.39
CA MET A 55 2.64 -5.67 -7.96
C MET A 55 3.04 -6.46 -9.20
N TRP A 56 4.26 -6.99 -9.21
CA TRP A 56 4.74 -7.85 -10.29
C TRP A 56 5.05 -9.24 -9.74
N PHE A 57 4.36 -10.24 -10.26
CA PHE A 57 4.56 -11.66 -9.96
C PHE A 57 4.02 -12.50 -11.13
N ASP A 58 4.48 -13.75 -11.27
CA ASP A 58 4.11 -14.62 -12.40
C ASP A 58 4.28 -13.98 -13.78
N ASN A 59 5.29 -13.12 -13.92
CA ASN A 59 5.56 -12.34 -15.13
C ASN A 59 4.39 -11.44 -15.58
N GLN A 60 3.56 -10.99 -14.64
CA GLN A 60 2.40 -10.13 -14.90
C GLN A 60 2.36 -8.97 -13.90
N ILE A 61 1.85 -7.83 -14.36
CA ILE A 61 1.55 -6.68 -13.52
C ILE A 61 0.11 -6.84 -13.01
N ALA A 62 -0.04 -6.87 -11.68
CA ALA A 62 -1.31 -6.89 -10.99
C ALA A 62 -1.60 -5.52 -10.38
N ASP A 63 -2.76 -4.95 -10.72
CA ASP A 63 -3.23 -3.68 -10.17
C ASP A 63 -3.86 -3.89 -8.78
N ALA A 64 -3.38 -3.11 -7.81
CA ALA A 64 -3.97 -3.04 -6.48
C ALA A 64 -5.04 -1.94 -6.40
N ASP A 65 -6.02 -2.15 -5.53
CA ASP A 65 -7.03 -1.13 -5.28
C ASP A 65 -6.50 0.04 -4.44
N THR A 66 -6.38 1.20 -5.09
CA THR A 66 -5.90 2.45 -4.47
C THR A 66 -7.03 3.36 -3.98
N THR A 67 -8.29 2.95 -4.16
CA THR A 67 -9.47 3.72 -3.72
C THR A 67 -9.64 3.66 -2.20
N GLU A 68 -10.23 4.70 -1.60
CA GLU A 68 -10.46 4.72 -0.14
C GLU A 68 -11.53 3.73 0.33
N ASP A 69 -12.49 3.44 -0.53
CA ASP A 69 -13.66 2.61 -0.24
C ASP A 69 -13.50 1.16 -0.74
N GLN A 70 -12.36 0.86 -1.35
CA GLN A 70 -12.03 -0.47 -1.87
C GLN A 70 -13.02 -0.95 -2.93
N SER A 71 -13.34 -0.04 -3.87
CA SER A 71 -14.29 -0.25 -4.97
C SER A 71 -13.61 -0.53 -6.33
N GLY A 72 -12.28 -0.54 -6.37
CA GLY A 72 -11.46 -0.61 -7.56
C GLY A 72 -11.11 -2.03 -8.02
N ALA A 73 -10.00 -2.12 -8.77
CA ALA A 73 -9.53 -3.37 -9.36
C ALA A 73 -9.15 -4.41 -8.29
N SER A 74 -9.47 -5.68 -8.55
CA SER A 74 -9.06 -6.80 -7.73
C SER A 74 -8.17 -7.74 -8.55
N TYR A 75 -7.09 -8.18 -7.93
CA TYR A 75 -6.25 -9.27 -8.41
C TYR A 75 -6.62 -10.58 -7.70
N ASP A 76 -6.09 -11.70 -8.20
CA ASP A 76 -6.31 -13.01 -7.58
C ASP A 76 -5.51 -13.14 -6.27
N LYS A 77 -6.21 -12.99 -5.15
CA LYS A 77 -5.64 -13.14 -3.80
C LYS A 77 -5.37 -14.60 -3.41
N SER A 78 -5.85 -15.57 -4.19
CA SER A 78 -5.63 -17.00 -3.95
C SER A 78 -4.38 -17.54 -4.63
N ASN A 79 -3.74 -16.75 -5.50
CA ASN A 79 -2.54 -17.14 -6.21
C ASN A 79 -1.40 -17.49 -5.22
N PRO A 80 -0.77 -18.67 -5.34
CA PRO A 80 0.29 -19.12 -4.42
C PRO A 80 1.56 -18.26 -4.45
N THR A 81 1.91 -17.69 -5.61
CA THR A 81 3.02 -16.74 -5.73
C THR A 81 2.70 -15.45 -4.97
N TRP A 82 1.47 -14.95 -5.09
CA TRP A 82 1.00 -13.82 -4.29
C TRP A 82 1.06 -14.10 -2.79
N LEU A 83 0.59 -15.27 -2.33
CA LEU A 83 0.65 -15.63 -0.90
C LEU A 83 2.08 -15.60 -0.36
N SER A 84 3.04 -16.06 -1.16
CA SER A 84 4.47 -16.00 -0.81
C SER A 84 4.99 -14.56 -0.77
N LEU A 85 4.64 -13.73 -1.76
CA LEU A 85 5.01 -12.31 -1.80
C LEU A 85 4.40 -11.53 -0.62
N ALA A 86 3.13 -11.76 -0.32
CA ALA A 86 2.41 -11.16 0.79
C ALA A 86 3.03 -11.57 2.14
N ARG A 87 3.46 -12.84 2.27
CA ARG A 87 4.21 -13.32 3.45
C ARG A 87 5.52 -12.56 3.62
N VAL A 88 6.30 -12.35 2.54
CA VAL A 88 7.52 -11.53 2.59
C VAL A 88 7.20 -10.10 3.02
N ALA A 89 6.17 -9.47 2.45
CA ALA A 89 5.75 -8.10 2.77
C ALA A 89 5.24 -7.94 4.21
N ALA A 90 4.61 -8.98 4.77
CA ALA A 90 4.16 -9.01 6.16
C ALA A 90 5.32 -9.20 7.14
N LEU A 91 6.21 -10.18 6.90
CA LEU A 91 7.27 -10.58 7.83
C LEU A 91 8.45 -9.62 7.82
N CYS A 92 8.91 -9.20 6.63
CA CYS A 92 10.02 -8.27 6.47
C CYS A 92 9.55 -6.81 6.61
N ASN A 93 8.85 -6.49 7.71
CA ASN A 93 8.22 -5.19 7.90
C ASN A 93 8.11 -4.86 9.40
N ARG A 94 8.44 -3.62 9.77
CA ARG A 94 8.41 -3.16 11.18
C ARG A 94 7.19 -2.30 11.50
N ALA A 95 6.39 -1.92 10.50
CA ALA A 95 5.17 -1.19 10.75
C ALA A 95 4.17 -2.03 11.56
N ALA A 96 3.44 -1.37 12.46
CA ALA A 96 2.38 -1.99 13.25
C ALA A 96 1.20 -1.02 13.42
N PHE A 97 -0.03 -1.53 13.43
CA PHE A 97 -1.20 -0.73 13.77
C PHE A 97 -1.14 -0.28 15.23
N LYS A 98 -1.52 0.97 15.51
CA LYS A 98 -1.70 1.42 16.90
C LYS A 98 -2.94 0.75 17.52
N ALA A 99 -2.94 0.60 18.85
CA ALA A 99 -4.04 0.01 19.60
C ALA A 99 -5.38 0.77 19.42
N ASP A 100 -6.48 0.11 19.75
CA ASP A 100 -7.84 0.67 19.83
C ASP A 100 -8.44 1.18 18.50
N GLN A 101 -8.18 0.48 17.40
CA GLN A 101 -8.63 0.86 16.04
C GLN A 101 -9.47 -0.19 15.32
N GLU A 102 -10.09 -1.13 16.04
CA GLU A 102 -10.85 -2.24 15.44
C GLU A 102 -12.01 -1.76 14.56
N GLY A 103 -12.71 -0.69 14.96
CA GLY A 103 -13.83 -0.10 14.21
C GLY A 103 -13.42 0.86 13.09
N VAL A 104 -12.13 1.14 12.91
CA VAL A 104 -11.64 2.05 11.85
C VAL A 104 -11.31 1.22 10.60
N PRO A 105 -11.73 1.66 9.39
CA PRO A 105 -11.33 1.00 8.14
C PRO A 105 -9.81 0.86 8.02
N ILE A 106 -9.32 -0.29 7.57
CA ILE A 106 -7.89 -0.65 7.57
C ILE A 106 -7.01 0.45 6.95
N LEU A 107 -7.43 1.01 5.82
CA LEU A 107 -6.73 2.09 5.14
C LEU A 107 -6.56 3.36 5.99
N LYS A 108 -7.54 3.67 6.85
CA LYS A 108 -7.57 4.84 7.73
C LYS A 108 -6.95 4.57 9.10
N ARG A 109 -6.61 3.32 9.43
CA ARG A 109 -5.91 3.00 10.68
C ARG A 109 -4.54 3.67 10.72
N GLU A 110 -4.21 4.24 11.87
CA GLU A 110 -2.90 4.75 12.18
C GLU A 110 -1.91 3.60 12.39
N THR A 111 -0.73 3.76 11.82
CA THR A 111 0.39 2.83 11.91
C THR A 111 1.59 3.53 12.54
N SER A 112 2.42 2.75 13.22
CA SER A 112 3.81 3.09 13.51
C SER A 112 4.68 2.55 12.37
N GLY A 113 5.79 3.22 12.06
CA GLY A 113 6.66 2.86 10.92
C GLY A 113 6.68 3.94 9.84
N ASP A 114 7.52 3.76 8.83
CA ASP A 114 7.56 4.66 7.68
C ASP A 114 6.37 4.45 6.74
N ALA A 115 6.20 5.39 5.80
CA ALA A 115 5.05 5.41 4.90
C ALA A 115 5.00 4.18 3.97
N SER A 116 6.14 3.67 3.52
CA SER A 116 6.22 2.51 2.62
C SER A 116 5.91 1.22 3.37
N GLU A 117 6.48 1.03 4.55
CA GLU A 117 6.15 -0.11 5.41
C GLU A 117 4.69 -0.13 5.85
N SER A 118 4.13 1.04 6.14
CA SER A 118 2.71 1.21 6.47
C SER A 118 1.80 0.85 5.29
N ALA A 119 2.18 1.21 4.06
CA ALA A 119 1.43 0.86 2.85
C ALA A 119 1.40 -0.66 2.62
N LEU A 120 2.55 -1.33 2.77
CA LEU A 120 2.65 -2.79 2.67
C LEU A 120 1.83 -3.50 3.76
N LEU A 121 1.91 -3.03 5.01
CA LEU A 121 1.13 -3.59 6.12
C LEU A 121 -0.37 -3.52 5.82
N LYS A 122 -0.86 -2.37 5.37
CA LYS A 122 -2.28 -2.17 5.04
C LYS A 122 -2.71 -3.03 3.85
N CYS A 123 -1.87 -3.15 2.83
CA CYS A 123 -2.12 -3.98 1.66
C CYS A 123 -2.31 -5.45 2.04
N VAL A 124 -1.40 -6.02 2.84
CA VAL A 124 -1.52 -7.42 3.27
C VAL A 124 -2.69 -7.62 4.22
N GLU A 125 -2.94 -6.68 5.14
CA GLU A 125 -4.08 -6.77 6.06
C GLU A 125 -5.43 -6.72 5.32
N LEU A 126 -5.55 -5.95 4.23
CA LEU A 126 -6.74 -5.92 3.37
C LEU A 126 -6.95 -7.20 2.55
N SER A 127 -5.86 -7.86 2.16
CA SER A 127 -5.92 -9.03 1.28
C SER A 127 -6.06 -10.35 2.03
N LEU A 128 -5.29 -10.54 3.10
CA LEU A 128 -5.22 -11.80 3.84
C LEU A 128 -5.76 -11.71 5.27
N GLY A 129 -5.73 -10.50 5.85
CA GLY A 129 -6.06 -10.27 7.26
C GLY A 129 -5.04 -10.88 8.23
N GLY A 130 -5.07 -10.41 9.48
CA GLY A 130 -4.38 -11.09 10.58
C GLY A 130 -2.85 -11.07 10.47
N VAL A 131 -2.26 -9.99 9.94
CA VAL A 131 -0.80 -9.84 9.84
C VAL A 131 -0.12 -10.01 11.21
N THR A 132 -0.75 -9.53 12.27
CA THR A 132 -0.25 -9.72 13.65
C THR A 132 -0.15 -11.20 14.03
N ALA A 133 -1.17 -11.99 13.70
CA ALA A 133 -1.17 -13.44 13.96
C ALA A 133 -0.13 -14.16 13.09
N MET A 134 -0.01 -13.78 11.82
CA MET A 134 1.01 -14.31 10.91
C MET A 134 2.42 -14.08 11.45
N ARG A 135 2.72 -12.86 11.97
CA ARG A 135 4.02 -12.55 12.59
C ARG A 135 4.24 -13.32 13.89
N ALA A 136 3.21 -13.52 14.71
CA ALA A 136 3.33 -14.29 15.95
C ALA A 136 3.65 -15.78 15.68
N LYS A 137 3.08 -16.35 14.61
CA LYS A 137 3.36 -17.73 14.18
C LYS A 137 4.70 -17.91 13.47
N ASN A 138 5.32 -16.82 13.02
CA ASN A 138 6.60 -16.82 12.32
C ASN A 138 7.59 -15.98 13.14
N GLU A 139 8.02 -16.53 14.28
CA GLU A 139 8.87 -15.82 15.24
C GLU A 139 10.15 -15.32 14.56
N LYS A 140 10.44 -14.02 14.71
CA LYS A 140 11.62 -13.38 14.14
C LYS A 140 12.84 -13.64 15.02
N VAL A 141 13.81 -14.36 14.50
CA VAL A 141 15.05 -14.75 15.20
C VAL A 141 16.17 -13.73 14.99
N ALA A 142 16.24 -13.15 13.78
CA ALA A 142 17.24 -12.15 13.44
C ALA A 142 16.67 -11.14 12.44
N GLU A 143 17.21 -9.92 12.46
CA GLU A 143 16.93 -8.91 11.44
C GLU A 143 18.13 -8.02 11.16
N ILE A 144 18.20 -7.57 9.91
CA ILE A 144 19.05 -6.46 9.49
C ILE A 144 18.12 -5.33 9.04
N PRO A 145 18.09 -4.19 9.75
CA PRO A 145 17.34 -3.02 9.30
C PRO A 145 17.76 -2.58 7.91
N PHE A 146 16.86 -1.87 7.23
CA PHE A 146 17.25 -1.12 6.05
C PHE A 146 18.39 -0.15 6.38
N ASN A 147 19.44 -0.15 5.56
CA ASN A 147 20.46 0.88 5.57
C ASN A 147 20.74 1.35 4.13
N SER A 148 21.20 2.60 3.99
CA SER A 148 21.47 3.20 2.68
C SER A 148 22.67 2.55 1.96
N THR A 149 23.58 1.94 2.70
CA THR A 149 24.76 1.27 2.16
C THR A 149 24.42 -0.07 1.51
N ASN A 150 23.64 -0.93 2.19
CA ASN A 150 23.25 -2.24 1.68
C ASN A 150 22.02 -2.16 0.77
N LYS A 151 21.17 -1.15 0.95
CA LYS A 151 19.92 -0.91 0.20
C LYS A 151 18.90 -2.05 0.26
N TYR A 152 18.97 -2.87 1.31
CA TYR A 152 18.00 -3.91 1.60
C TYR A 152 17.74 -4.00 3.11
N GLN A 153 16.62 -4.62 3.45
CA GLN A 153 16.21 -5.06 4.77
C GLN A 153 15.97 -6.57 4.70
N LEU A 154 16.40 -7.32 5.72
CA LEU A 154 16.12 -8.75 5.81
C LEU A 154 15.74 -9.17 7.22
N SER A 155 15.00 -10.25 7.32
CA SER A 155 14.73 -10.93 8.59
C SER A 155 14.68 -12.44 8.42
N ILE A 156 15.01 -13.14 9.50
CA ILE A 156 15.03 -14.61 9.58
C ILE A 156 13.97 -15.02 10.58
N HIS A 157 13.12 -15.96 10.19
CA HIS A 157 11.96 -16.40 10.94
C HIS A 157 11.95 -17.91 11.14
N ILE A 158 11.42 -18.35 12.27
CA ILE A 158 10.99 -19.74 12.47
C ILE A 158 9.71 -19.95 11.64
N GLN A 159 9.59 -21.12 11.00
CA GLN A 159 8.40 -21.46 10.25
C GLN A 159 7.26 -21.92 11.16
N GLU A 160 6.03 -21.78 10.66
CA GLU A 160 4.82 -22.21 11.39
C GLU A 160 4.72 -23.72 11.54
N ASP A 161 5.21 -24.51 10.57
CA ASP A 161 5.16 -25.98 10.61
C ASP A 161 6.19 -26.53 11.61
N PRO A 162 5.75 -27.17 12.72
CA PRO A 162 6.67 -27.73 13.71
C PRO A 162 7.55 -28.86 13.16
N ASN A 163 7.18 -29.46 12.03
CA ASN A 163 7.96 -30.51 11.39
C ASN A 163 9.06 -29.96 10.48
N ASP A 164 8.99 -28.68 10.09
CA ASP A 164 10.00 -28.03 9.27
C ASP A 164 10.99 -27.24 10.13
N GLN A 165 12.15 -27.84 10.39
CA GLN A 165 13.22 -27.23 11.18
C GLN A 165 14.00 -26.14 10.43
N ARG A 166 13.64 -25.83 9.17
CA ARG A 166 14.32 -24.81 8.38
C ARG A 166 13.88 -23.41 8.80
N TYR A 167 14.84 -22.49 8.86
CA TYR A 167 14.57 -21.07 8.99
C TYR A 167 14.14 -20.47 7.65
N LEU A 168 13.20 -19.52 7.68
CA LEU A 168 12.79 -18.73 6.54
C LEU A 168 13.50 -17.37 6.57
N LEU A 169 14.33 -17.10 5.55
CA LEU A 169 14.88 -15.77 5.32
C LEU A 169 13.97 -15.01 4.34
N VAL A 170 13.60 -13.78 4.70
CA VAL A 170 12.85 -12.86 3.84
C VAL A 170 13.63 -11.56 3.69
N MET A 171 13.59 -10.97 2.48
CA MET A 171 14.33 -9.75 2.16
C MET A 171 13.50 -8.84 1.27
N LYS A 172 13.63 -7.52 1.46
CA LYS A 172 13.11 -6.49 0.56
C LYS A 172 14.13 -5.37 0.40
N GLY A 173 14.12 -4.67 -0.72
CA GLY A 173 15.12 -3.63 -0.99
C GLY A 173 14.95 -2.99 -2.35
N ALA A 174 15.98 -2.27 -2.79
CA ALA A 174 16.01 -1.71 -4.13
C ALA A 174 15.92 -2.84 -5.18
N PRO A 175 15.05 -2.73 -6.20
CA PRO A 175 14.78 -3.81 -7.17
C PRO A 175 16.04 -4.43 -7.77
N GLU A 176 16.98 -3.60 -8.22
CA GLU A 176 18.25 -4.03 -8.81
C GLU A 176 19.13 -4.82 -7.83
N ARG A 177 19.08 -4.45 -6.54
CA ARG A 177 19.88 -5.09 -5.48
C ARG A 177 19.32 -6.43 -5.05
N ILE A 178 18.01 -6.61 -5.16
CA ILE A 178 17.35 -7.89 -4.89
C ILE A 178 17.59 -8.83 -6.07
N LEU A 179 17.41 -8.36 -7.30
CA LEU A 179 17.62 -9.16 -8.51
C LEU A 179 19.03 -9.75 -8.58
N ASP A 180 20.06 -8.96 -8.29
CA ASP A 180 21.47 -9.39 -8.27
C ASP A 180 21.76 -10.52 -7.26
N ARG A 181 20.87 -10.73 -6.28
CA ARG A 181 21.03 -11.74 -5.20
C ARG A 181 20.14 -12.96 -5.37
N CYS A 182 19.32 -13.00 -6.42
CA CYS A 182 18.42 -14.10 -6.70
C CYS A 182 18.96 -14.98 -7.83
N THR A 183 18.80 -16.29 -7.70
CA THR A 183 19.09 -17.27 -8.77
C THR A 183 17.85 -18.00 -9.24
N THR A 184 16.77 -17.94 -8.47
CA THR A 184 15.47 -18.54 -8.77
C THR A 184 14.36 -17.50 -8.58
N ILE A 185 13.23 -17.75 -9.23
CA ILE A 185 12.01 -16.97 -9.14
C ILE A 185 10.82 -17.92 -8.94
N MET A 186 9.81 -17.47 -8.21
CA MET A 186 8.57 -18.23 -8.04
C MET A 186 7.59 -17.90 -9.15
N LEU A 187 7.11 -18.94 -9.85
CA LEU A 187 6.12 -18.86 -10.91
C LEU A 187 4.99 -19.86 -10.60
N GLU A 188 3.77 -19.36 -10.49
CA GLU A 188 2.57 -20.14 -10.16
C GLU A 188 2.77 -21.06 -8.93
N GLY A 189 3.49 -20.57 -7.92
CA GLY A 189 3.80 -21.29 -6.69
C GLY A 189 4.95 -22.30 -6.77
N LYS A 190 5.68 -22.38 -7.90
CA LYS A 190 6.84 -23.26 -8.09
C LYS A 190 8.11 -22.43 -8.29
N GLU A 191 9.21 -22.91 -7.73
CA GLU A 191 10.52 -22.30 -7.98
C GLU A 191 11.05 -22.72 -9.36
N ALA A 192 11.48 -21.74 -10.15
CA ALA A 192 12.15 -21.92 -11.42
C ALA A 192 13.50 -21.18 -11.41
N PRO A 193 14.53 -21.67 -12.11
CA PRO A 193 15.75 -20.90 -12.36
C PRO A 193 15.42 -19.59 -13.07
N MET A 194 16.07 -18.51 -12.64
CA MET A 194 15.88 -17.21 -13.27
C MET A 194 16.82 -17.07 -14.47
N ASP A 195 16.26 -17.23 -15.66
CA ASP A 195 16.96 -17.06 -16.94
C ASP A 195 17.07 -15.57 -17.35
N ASP A 196 17.76 -15.32 -18.47
CA ASP A 196 17.97 -13.96 -18.97
C ASP A 196 16.67 -13.32 -19.48
N ASP A 197 15.76 -14.11 -20.06
CA ASP A 197 14.45 -13.64 -20.53
C ASP A 197 13.60 -13.12 -19.38
N MET A 198 13.57 -13.83 -18.24
CA MET A 198 12.87 -13.39 -17.02
C MET A 198 13.51 -12.15 -16.41
N ARG A 199 14.84 -12.01 -16.47
CA ARG A 199 15.54 -10.80 -16.01
C ARG A 199 15.19 -9.60 -16.87
N GLU A 200 15.10 -9.78 -18.19
CA GLU A 200 14.67 -8.73 -19.11
C GLU A 200 13.20 -8.35 -18.87
N ALA A 201 12.32 -9.33 -18.70
CA ALA A 201 10.92 -9.08 -18.38
C ALA A 201 10.73 -8.32 -17.06
N PHE A 202 11.51 -8.66 -16.03
CA PHE A 202 11.56 -7.91 -14.78
C PHE A 202 12.01 -6.46 -15.00
N ASN A 203 13.07 -6.24 -15.78
CA ASN A 203 13.58 -4.89 -16.06
C ASN A 203 12.56 -4.05 -16.86
N ASN A 204 11.85 -4.66 -17.79
CA ASN A 204 10.79 -3.99 -18.54
C ASN A 204 9.65 -3.56 -17.62
N ALA A 205 9.18 -4.47 -16.74
CA ALA A 205 8.16 -4.13 -15.75
C ALA A 205 8.65 -3.06 -14.76
N TYR A 206 9.92 -3.09 -14.36
CA TYR A 206 10.50 -2.07 -13.48
C TYR A 206 10.60 -0.68 -14.12
N LEU A 207 10.80 -0.61 -15.44
CA LEU A 207 10.83 0.67 -16.17
C LEU A 207 9.42 1.20 -16.49
N GLU A 208 8.42 0.33 -16.55
CA GLU A 208 7.02 0.69 -16.80
C GLU A 208 6.34 1.27 -15.56
N LEU A 209 6.73 0.82 -14.36
CA LEU A 209 6.17 1.20 -13.05
C LEU A 209 6.89 2.39 -12.39
#